data_AF-A0A8T5I447-F1
#
_entry.id   AF-A0A8T5I447-F1
#
_cell.length_a   1.000
_cell.length_b   1.000
_cell.length_c   1.000
_cell.angle_alpha   90.00
_cell.angle_beta   90.00
_cell.angle_gamma   90.00
#
_symmetry.space_group_name_H-M   'P 1'
#
loop_
_entity.id
_entity.type
_entity.pdbx_description
1 polymer ?
#
loop_
_entity_poly.entity_id
_entity_poly.type
_entity_poly.pdbx_seq_one_letter_code
_entity_poly.pdbx_strand_id
1 'polypeptide(L)'
;MFKFLFKRREKDEFELLIDKFNSNLNKGKFDSALAGYSDFSSAYDKLEFKDKEKYDIQFSLIKEQMIVYMKLEELLISIKSDDMKLMRASLDFIFESMAKLKGNSRLMSFIDSKYSSCSRIYNYKLSKTQFNDKLSELYHLMDEGAYDFALKEFDHLLHYFKKMESYSGKYDSDLYGKLMDMKEDIKLKMLKDQAYSEEAKYTRVKKKKNV
;
A
#
# COMPACT_ATOMS: atom_id res chain seq x y z
N MET A 1 40.15 -37.55 -19.04
CA MET A 1 38.94 -37.71 -19.87
C MET A 1 37.63 -37.46 -19.11
N PHE A 2 37.49 -37.93 -17.86
CA PHE A 2 36.25 -37.75 -17.06
C PHE A 2 35.89 -36.30 -16.69
N LYS A 3 36.89 -35.43 -16.44
CA LYS A 3 36.65 -34.03 -16.05
C LYS A 3 35.94 -33.20 -17.14
N PHE A 4 36.06 -33.58 -18.41
CA PHE A 4 35.44 -32.88 -19.53
C PHE A 4 33.97 -33.31 -19.75
N LEU A 5 33.66 -34.58 -19.45
CA LEU A 5 32.30 -35.14 -19.52
C LEU A 5 31.41 -34.63 -18.38
N PHE A 6 31.96 -34.46 -17.17
CA PHE A 6 31.24 -33.91 -16.03
C PHE A 6 30.81 -32.45 -16.26
N LYS A 7 31.74 -31.61 -16.75
CA LYS A 7 31.47 -30.19 -17.04
C LYS A 7 30.40 -29.98 -18.10
N ARG A 8 30.37 -30.84 -19.12
CA ARG A 8 29.33 -30.78 -20.17
C ARG A 8 27.95 -31.07 -19.61
N ARG A 9 27.84 -32.04 -18.67
CA ARG A 9 26.58 -32.35 -17.97
C ARG A 9 26.07 -31.20 -17.11
N GLU A 10 26.94 -30.49 -16.39
CA GLU A 10 26.55 -29.38 -15.51
C GLU A 10 25.95 -28.21 -16.30
N LYS A 11 26.53 -27.90 -17.47
CA LYS A 11 26.00 -26.90 -18.39
C LYS A 11 24.64 -27.30 -18.97
N ASP A 12 24.54 -28.54 -19.46
CA ASP A 12 23.29 -29.07 -20.01
C ASP A 12 22.17 -29.07 -18.95
N GLU A 13 22.51 -29.38 -17.69
CA GLU A 13 21.59 -29.30 -16.55
C GLU A 13 21.11 -27.86 -16.27
N PHE A 14 22.01 -26.88 -16.31
CA PHE A 14 21.66 -25.48 -16.10
C PHE A 14 20.77 -24.92 -17.22
N GLU A 15 21.04 -25.25 -18.49
CA GLU A 15 20.18 -24.88 -19.62
C GLU A 15 18.77 -25.48 -19.47
N LEU A 16 18.67 -26.76 -19.07
CA LEU A 16 17.38 -27.40 -18.79
C LEU A 16 16.60 -26.70 -17.66
N LEU A 17 17.28 -26.21 -16.63
CA LEU A 17 16.67 -25.45 -15.54
C LEU A 17 16.15 -24.09 -16.02
N ILE A 18 16.89 -23.38 -16.88
CA ILE A 18 16.42 -22.14 -17.52
C ILE A 18 15.14 -22.39 -18.31
N ASP A 19 15.12 -23.44 -19.14
CA ASP A 19 13.96 -23.78 -19.97
C ASP A 19 12.74 -24.14 -19.13
N LYS A 20 12.96 -24.91 -18.05
CA LYS A 20 11.91 -25.24 -17.08
C LYS A 20 11.36 -23.98 -16.40
N PHE A 21 12.24 -23.05 -15.99
CA PHE A 21 11.86 -21.75 -15.43
C PHE A 21 10.98 -20.96 -16.39
N ASN A 22 11.47 -20.73 -17.61
CA ASN A 22 10.75 -19.98 -18.62
C ASN A 22 9.41 -20.63 -18.97
N SER A 23 9.35 -21.96 -19.06
CA SER A 23 8.11 -22.72 -19.26
C SER A 23 7.11 -22.48 -18.14
N ASN A 24 7.54 -22.53 -16.88
CA ASN A 24 6.68 -22.25 -15.72
C ASN A 24 6.18 -20.81 -15.72
N LEU A 25 7.07 -19.83 -15.91
CA LEU A 25 6.69 -18.41 -15.94
C LEU A 25 5.69 -18.11 -17.07
N ASN A 26 5.93 -18.62 -18.27
CA ASN A 26 5.03 -18.45 -19.42
C ASN A 26 3.66 -19.13 -19.23
N LYS A 27 3.61 -20.22 -18.45
CA LYS A 27 2.35 -20.89 -18.09
C LYS A 27 1.66 -20.27 -16.88
N GLY A 28 2.26 -19.26 -16.24
CA GLY A 28 1.74 -18.66 -15.01
C GLY A 28 1.89 -19.55 -13.77
N LYS A 29 2.77 -20.55 -13.80
CA LYS A 29 3.07 -21.44 -12.68
C LYS A 29 4.17 -20.84 -11.81
N PHE A 30 3.91 -19.65 -11.26
CA PHE A 30 4.93 -18.86 -10.56
C PHE A 30 5.44 -19.53 -9.28
N ASP A 31 4.57 -20.16 -8.49
CA ASP A 31 4.99 -20.92 -7.30
C ASP A 31 5.90 -22.10 -7.66
N SER A 32 5.60 -22.79 -8.77
CA SER A 32 6.45 -23.88 -9.26
C SER A 32 7.80 -23.38 -9.76
N ALA A 33 7.86 -22.17 -10.33
CA ALA A 33 9.12 -21.52 -10.66
C ALA A 33 9.89 -21.18 -9.37
N LEU A 34 9.24 -20.53 -8.40
CA LEU A 34 9.86 -20.16 -7.13
C LEU A 34 10.40 -21.37 -6.37
N ALA A 35 9.66 -22.47 -6.30
CA ALA A 35 10.09 -23.71 -5.67
C ALA A 35 11.38 -24.29 -6.29
N GLY A 36 11.57 -24.10 -7.60
CA GLY A 36 12.78 -24.53 -8.32
C GLY A 36 13.96 -23.55 -8.23
N TYR A 37 13.79 -22.38 -7.61
CA TYR A 37 14.82 -21.33 -7.61
C TYR A 37 16.08 -21.73 -6.85
N SER A 38 15.95 -22.47 -5.75
CA SER A 38 17.10 -22.98 -4.99
C SER A 38 18.00 -23.89 -5.85
N ASP A 39 17.39 -24.80 -6.61
CA ASP A 39 18.10 -25.71 -7.51
C ASP A 39 18.78 -24.94 -8.65
N PHE A 40 18.08 -23.95 -9.22
CA PHE A 40 18.62 -23.06 -10.25
C PHE A 40 19.83 -22.25 -9.77
N SER A 41 19.75 -21.64 -8.57
CA SER A 41 20.87 -20.92 -7.96
C SER A 41 22.05 -21.83 -7.69
N SER A 42 21.79 -23.02 -7.15
CA SER A 42 22.84 -24.00 -6.85
C SER A 42 23.51 -24.52 -8.13
N ALA A 43 22.75 -24.70 -9.21
CA ALA A 43 23.30 -25.09 -10.51
C ALA A 43 24.16 -23.97 -11.12
N TYR A 44 23.74 -22.71 -11.02
CA TYR A 44 24.56 -21.57 -11.44
C TYR A 44 25.89 -21.54 -10.68
N ASP A 45 25.87 -21.73 -9.35
CA ASP A 45 27.06 -21.67 -8.51
C ASP A 45 28.11 -22.74 -8.86
N LYS A 46 27.67 -23.88 -9.39
CA LYS A 46 28.54 -24.99 -9.84
C LYS A 46 29.17 -24.77 -11.21
N LEU A 47 28.66 -23.83 -12.02
CA LEU A 47 29.20 -23.55 -13.34
C LEU A 47 30.65 -23.06 -13.28
N GLU A 48 31.43 -23.38 -14.32
CA GLU A 48 32.75 -22.80 -14.49
C GLU A 48 32.65 -21.30 -14.80
N PHE A 49 33.71 -20.55 -14.48
CA PHE A 49 33.75 -19.10 -14.65
C PHE A 49 33.31 -18.63 -16.05
N LYS A 50 33.76 -19.30 -17.12
CA LYS A 50 33.39 -18.96 -18.50
C LYS A 50 31.91 -19.17 -18.80
N ASP A 51 31.30 -20.20 -18.23
CA ASP A 51 29.87 -20.45 -18.39
C ASP A 51 29.05 -19.50 -17.52
N LYS A 52 29.51 -19.16 -16.30
CA LYS A 52 28.90 -18.11 -15.48
C LYS A 52 28.83 -16.77 -16.23
N GLU A 53 29.95 -16.30 -16.79
CA GLU A 53 29.97 -15.07 -17.59
C GLU A 53 28.97 -15.12 -18.76
N LYS A 54 28.81 -16.29 -19.40
CA LYS A 54 27.84 -16.46 -20.49
C LYS A 54 26.39 -16.31 -20.02
N TYR A 55 26.03 -16.86 -18.85
CA TYR A 55 24.64 -16.88 -18.38
C TYR A 55 24.29 -15.81 -17.33
N ASP A 56 25.26 -14.99 -16.91
CA ASP A 56 25.10 -14.03 -15.79
C ASP A 56 23.88 -13.11 -15.95
N ILE A 57 23.64 -12.63 -17.17
CA ILE A 57 22.49 -11.77 -17.47
C ILE A 57 21.16 -12.52 -17.27
N GLN A 58 21.05 -13.76 -17.77
CA GLN A 58 19.84 -14.57 -17.63
C GLN A 58 19.61 -14.99 -16.18
N PHE A 59 20.67 -15.37 -15.47
CA PHE A 59 20.62 -15.68 -14.06
C PHE A 59 20.13 -14.48 -13.24
N SER A 60 20.73 -13.31 -13.45
CA SER A 60 20.36 -12.06 -12.78
C SER A 60 18.90 -11.70 -13.04
N LEU A 61 18.42 -11.85 -14.29
CA LEU A 61 17.04 -11.58 -14.65
C LEU A 61 16.05 -12.50 -13.91
N ILE A 62 16.30 -13.81 -13.91
CA ILE A 62 15.44 -14.79 -13.22
C ILE A 62 15.46 -14.53 -11.71
N LYS A 63 16.62 -14.24 -11.14
CA LYS A 63 16.78 -13.87 -9.73
C LYS A 63 15.93 -12.66 -9.36
N GLU A 64 16.02 -11.57 -10.13
CA GLU A 64 15.22 -10.37 -9.88
C GLU A 64 13.72 -10.67 -9.97
N GLN A 65 13.29 -11.41 -11.00
CA GLN A 65 11.90 -11.85 -11.16
C GLN A 65 11.39 -12.63 -9.95
N MET A 66 12.19 -13.56 -9.42
CA MET A 66 11.80 -14.37 -8.26
C MET A 66 11.79 -13.58 -6.97
N ILE A 67 12.74 -12.67 -6.76
CA ILE A 67 12.74 -11.78 -5.58
C ILE A 67 11.50 -10.90 -5.56
N VAL A 68 11.11 -10.31 -6.68
CA VAL A 68 9.91 -9.47 -6.74
C VAL A 68 8.65 -10.30 -6.52
N TYR A 69 8.58 -11.51 -7.10
CA TYR A 69 7.47 -12.42 -6.85
C TYR A 69 7.36 -12.81 -5.36
N MET A 70 8.47 -13.12 -4.69
CA MET A 70 8.49 -13.38 -3.25
C MET A 70 7.99 -12.18 -2.44
N LYS A 71 8.41 -10.96 -2.80
CA LYS A 71 7.97 -9.74 -2.11
C LYS A 71 6.49 -9.44 -2.33
N LEU A 72 5.95 -9.84 -3.49
CA LEU A 72 4.52 -9.80 -3.73
C LEU A 72 3.76 -10.77 -2.82
N GLU A 73 4.26 -11.99 -2.63
CA GLU A 73 3.66 -12.95 -1.68
C GLU A 73 3.71 -12.43 -0.24
N GLU A 74 4.84 -11.85 0.19
CA GLU A 74 4.94 -11.17 1.49
C GLU A 74 3.89 -10.04 1.63
N LEU A 75 3.69 -9.24 0.57
CA LEU A 75 2.66 -8.21 0.55
C LEU A 75 1.26 -8.79 0.69
N LEU A 76 0.94 -9.87 -0.02
CA LEU A 76 -0.36 -10.55 0.07
C LEU A 76 -0.63 -11.12 1.47
N ILE A 77 0.40 -11.61 2.15
CA ILE A 77 0.32 -12.06 3.54
C ILE A 77 0.10 -10.87 4.48
N SER A 78 0.88 -9.80 4.33
CA SER A 78 0.78 -8.61 5.19
C SER A 78 -0.59 -7.91 5.12
N ILE A 79 -1.26 -7.98 3.98
CA ILE A 79 -2.65 -7.51 3.83
C ILE A 79 -3.61 -8.25 4.76
N LYS A 80 -3.41 -9.57 4.94
CA LYS A 80 -4.25 -10.41 5.78
C LYS A 80 -3.97 -10.21 7.27
N SER A 81 -2.73 -9.87 7.63
CA SER A 81 -2.32 -9.64 9.02
C SER A 81 -2.43 -8.18 9.47
N ASP A 82 -2.94 -7.29 8.61
CA ASP A 82 -3.08 -5.85 8.89
C ASP A 82 -1.78 -5.12 9.27
N ASP A 83 -0.61 -5.64 8.88
CA ASP A 83 0.67 -5.00 9.18
C ASP A 83 0.98 -3.88 8.17
N MET A 84 0.55 -2.65 8.51
CA MET A 84 0.73 -1.47 7.67
C MET A 84 2.20 -1.12 7.39
N LYS A 85 3.13 -1.46 8.30
CA LYS A 85 4.56 -1.17 8.09
C LYS A 85 5.14 -2.13 7.06
N LEU A 86 4.84 -3.42 7.20
CA LEU A 86 5.29 -4.44 6.25
C LEU A 86 4.65 -4.23 4.87
N MET A 87 3.35 -3.91 4.82
CA MET A 87 2.66 -3.58 3.56
C MET A 87 3.38 -2.45 2.81
N ARG A 88 3.72 -1.37 3.52
CA ARG A 88 4.45 -0.23 2.92
C ARG A 88 5.82 -0.65 2.39
N ALA A 89 6.60 -1.35 3.21
CA ALA A 89 7.95 -1.79 2.83
C ALA A 89 7.93 -2.68 1.58
N SER A 90 6.98 -3.62 1.50
CA SER A 90 6.84 -4.49 0.33
C SER A 90 6.32 -3.74 -0.90
N LEU A 91 5.39 -2.80 -0.76
CA LEU A 91 4.94 -1.94 -1.85
C LEU A 91 6.09 -1.09 -2.42
N ASP A 92 6.86 -0.44 -1.56
CA ASP A 92 7.98 0.41 -1.97
C ASP A 92 9.04 -0.42 -2.72
N PHE A 93 9.40 -1.60 -2.17
CA PHE A 93 10.34 -2.51 -2.83
C PHE A 93 9.86 -2.95 -4.21
N ILE A 94 8.61 -3.38 -4.33
CA ILE A 94 8.04 -3.85 -5.61
C ILE A 94 8.03 -2.68 -6.61
N PHE A 95 7.61 -1.49 -6.20
CA PHE A 95 7.58 -0.30 -7.04
C PHE A 95 8.96 0.04 -7.62
N GLU A 96 9.98 0.09 -6.77
CA GLU A 96 11.36 0.36 -7.19
C GLU A 96 11.93 -0.73 -8.10
N SER A 97 11.51 -1.98 -7.89
CA SER A 97 11.98 -3.13 -8.66
C SER A 97 11.25 -3.31 -10.00
N MET A 98 10.00 -2.85 -10.13
CA MET A 98 9.21 -2.95 -11.36
C MET A 98 9.87 -2.22 -12.55
N ALA A 99 10.57 -1.11 -12.31
CA ALA A 99 11.29 -0.40 -13.37
C ALA A 99 12.50 -1.18 -13.92
N LYS A 100 13.07 -2.08 -13.12
CA LYS A 100 14.25 -2.90 -13.46
C LYS A 100 13.86 -4.23 -14.06
N LEU A 101 12.68 -4.73 -13.70
CA LEU A 101 12.11 -5.94 -14.26
C LEU A 101 11.90 -5.80 -15.77
N LYS A 102 12.78 -6.47 -16.53
CA LYS A 102 12.62 -6.69 -17.96
C LYS A 102 12.23 -8.16 -18.19
N GLY A 103 11.68 -8.45 -19.37
CA GLY A 103 11.34 -9.82 -19.75
C GLY A 103 9.90 -10.22 -19.46
N ASN A 104 9.69 -11.44 -18.94
CA ASN A 104 8.44 -12.22 -18.98
C ASN A 104 7.16 -11.38 -18.77
N SER A 105 6.47 -11.07 -19.87
CA SER A 105 5.30 -10.18 -19.86
C SER A 105 4.16 -10.72 -18.98
N ARG A 106 4.02 -12.04 -18.89
CA ARG A 106 2.97 -12.67 -18.08
C ARG A 106 3.20 -12.50 -16.59
N LEU A 107 4.44 -12.68 -16.12
CA LEU A 107 4.79 -12.41 -14.73
C LEU A 107 4.61 -10.93 -14.40
N MET A 108 5.03 -10.03 -15.30
CA MET A 108 4.87 -8.60 -15.11
C MET A 108 3.40 -8.18 -14.99
N SER A 109 2.54 -8.66 -15.89
CA SER A 109 1.10 -8.39 -15.79
C SER A 109 0.48 -8.94 -14.51
N PHE A 110 0.94 -10.10 -14.02
CA PHE A 110 0.50 -10.64 -12.75
C PHE A 110 0.93 -9.76 -11.57
N ILE A 111 2.22 -9.39 -11.50
CA ILE A 111 2.76 -8.53 -10.45
C ILE A 111 2.04 -7.19 -10.44
N ASP A 112 1.89 -6.53 -11.60
CA ASP A 112 1.24 -5.21 -11.71
C ASP A 112 -0.22 -5.26 -11.26
N SER A 113 -0.97 -6.28 -11.68
CA SER A 113 -2.36 -6.48 -11.26
C SER A 113 -2.48 -6.65 -9.75
N LYS A 114 -1.64 -7.49 -9.15
CA LYS A 114 -1.67 -7.74 -7.71
C LYS A 114 -1.16 -6.54 -6.92
N TYR A 115 -0.07 -5.92 -7.34
CA TYR A 115 0.47 -4.69 -6.76
C TYR A 115 -0.60 -3.58 -6.73
N SER A 116 -1.28 -3.33 -7.85
CA SER A 116 -2.33 -2.33 -7.95
C SER A 116 -3.48 -2.61 -6.97
N SER A 117 -3.93 -3.87 -6.87
CA SER A 117 -4.94 -4.26 -5.90
C SER A 117 -4.48 -4.05 -4.46
N CYS A 118 -3.24 -4.44 -4.14
CA CYS A 118 -2.66 -4.31 -2.80
C CYS A 118 -2.47 -2.84 -2.41
N SER A 119 -1.99 -2.02 -3.33
CA SER A 119 -1.81 -0.57 -3.17
C SER A 119 -3.14 0.13 -2.88
N ARG A 120 -4.23 -0.24 -3.58
CA ARG A 120 -5.57 0.27 -3.27
C ARG A 120 -6.02 -0.09 -1.85
N ILE A 121 -5.80 -1.33 -1.42
CA ILE A 121 -6.14 -1.78 -0.07
C ILE A 121 -5.33 -1.02 0.98
N TYR A 122 -4.01 -0.89 0.78
CA TYR A 122 -3.12 -0.14 1.66
C TYR A 122 -3.58 1.31 1.81
N ASN A 123 -3.83 2.00 0.69
CA ASN A 123 -4.23 3.40 0.70
C ASN A 123 -5.63 3.62 1.29
N TYR A 124 -6.55 2.67 1.10
CA TYR A 124 -7.84 2.68 1.80
C TYR A 124 -7.64 2.59 3.32
N LYS A 125 -6.84 1.63 3.80
CA LYS A 125 -6.56 1.46 5.23
C LYS A 125 -5.89 2.70 5.83
N LEU A 126 -4.88 3.25 5.15
CA LEU A 126 -4.21 4.48 5.56
C LEU A 126 -5.19 5.66 5.67
N SER A 127 -6.03 5.85 4.65
CA SER A 127 -7.03 6.92 4.64
C SER A 127 -8.06 6.72 5.75
N LYS A 128 -8.43 5.48 6.06
CA LYS A 128 -9.34 5.15 7.17
C LYS A 128 -8.74 5.48 8.54
N THR A 129 -7.46 5.17 8.76
CA THR A 129 -6.76 5.59 9.99
C THR A 129 -6.75 7.12 10.10
N GLN A 130 -6.38 7.82 9.04
CA GLN A 130 -6.35 9.29 9.02
C GLN A 130 -7.73 9.92 9.22
N PHE A 131 -8.77 9.32 8.65
CA PHE A 131 -10.16 9.70 8.88
C PHE A 131 -10.54 9.56 10.35
N ASN A 132 -10.21 8.42 10.97
CA ASN A 132 -10.52 8.18 12.38
C ASN A 132 -9.78 9.14 13.30
N ASP A 133 -8.49 9.38 13.05
CA ASP A 133 -7.68 10.33 13.84
C ASP A 133 -8.28 11.74 13.78
N LYS A 134 -8.67 12.19 12.57
CA LYS A 134 -9.32 13.49 12.39
C LYS A 134 -10.71 13.56 12.99
N LEU A 135 -11.46 12.46 12.96
CA LEU A 135 -12.77 12.37 13.59
C LEU A 135 -12.64 12.52 15.12
N SER A 136 -11.64 11.87 15.72
CA SER A 136 -11.34 12.00 17.15
C SER A 136 -10.89 13.41 17.54
N GLU A 137 -10.03 14.03 16.74
CA GLU A 137 -9.62 15.44 16.95
C GLU A 137 -10.82 16.38 16.90
N LEU A 138 -11.72 16.17 15.94
CA LEU A 138 -12.92 16.98 15.79
C LEU A 138 -13.87 16.82 16.99
N TYR A 139 -14.08 15.60 17.50
CA TYR A 139 -14.85 15.41 18.73
C TYR A 139 -14.21 16.12 19.92
N HIS A 140 -12.89 16.07 20.08
CA HIS A 140 -12.19 16.78 21.14
C HIS A 140 -12.42 18.31 21.07
N LEU A 141 -12.32 18.90 19.88
CA LEU A 141 -12.58 20.33 19.68
C LEU A 141 -14.04 20.69 19.99
N MET A 142 -14.99 19.82 19.67
CA MET A 142 -16.40 20.02 20.01
C MET A 142 -16.63 19.98 21.52
N ASP A 143 -16.00 19.04 22.23
CA ASP A 143 -16.11 18.91 23.69
C ASP A 143 -15.50 20.11 24.43
N GLU A 144 -14.44 20.71 23.87
CA GLU A 144 -13.82 21.95 24.39
C GLU A 144 -14.61 23.22 24.04
N GLY A 145 -15.69 23.12 23.25
CA GLY A 145 -16.44 24.27 22.74
C GLY A 145 -15.67 25.09 21.70
N ALA A 146 -14.58 24.56 21.15
CA ALA A 146 -13.75 25.19 20.13
C ALA A 146 -14.38 25.06 18.72
N TYR A 147 -15.66 25.43 18.56
CA TYR A 147 -16.45 25.14 17.37
C TYR A 147 -15.92 25.79 16.08
N ASP A 148 -15.32 26.99 16.17
CA ASP A 148 -14.68 27.64 15.02
C ASP A 148 -13.51 26.81 14.46
N PHE A 149 -12.76 26.13 15.33
CA PHE A 149 -11.65 25.25 14.95
C PHE A 149 -12.18 23.90 14.46
N ALA A 150 -13.19 23.33 15.13
CA ALA A 150 -13.84 22.10 14.69
C ALA A 150 -14.39 22.23 13.27
N LEU A 151 -14.99 23.37 12.92
CA LEU A 151 -15.53 23.63 11.58
C LEU A 151 -14.43 23.71 10.51
N LYS A 152 -13.23 24.24 10.86
CA LYS A 152 -12.07 24.27 9.96
C LYS A 152 -11.50 22.87 9.71
N GLU A 153 -11.38 22.06 10.76
CA GLU A 153 -10.85 20.69 10.64
C GLU A 153 -11.82 19.73 9.94
N PHE A 154 -13.12 20.05 9.92
CA PHE A 154 -14.13 19.24 9.24
C PHE A 154 -13.83 19.02 7.74
N ASP A 155 -13.23 20.00 7.05
CA ASP A 155 -12.91 19.84 5.63
C ASP A 155 -11.77 18.82 5.42
N HIS A 156 -10.83 18.68 6.37
CA HIS A 156 -9.82 17.62 6.36
C HIS A 156 -10.45 16.24 6.58
N LEU A 157 -11.45 16.13 7.46
CA LEU A 157 -12.20 14.90 7.68
C LEU A 157 -12.91 14.44 6.40
N LEU A 158 -13.60 15.36 5.70
CA LEU A 158 -14.23 15.08 4.41
C LEU A 158 -13.22 14.68 3.32
N HIS A 159 -12.02 15.25 3.33
CA HIS A 159 -10.96 14.87 2.40
C HIS A 159 -10.57 13.40 2.55
N TYR A 160 -10.39 12.92 3.78
CA TYR A 160 -10.06 11.51 4.03
C TYR A 160 -11.23 10.57 3.73
N PHE A 161 -12.47 10.99 4.00
CA PHE A 161 -13.66 10.26 3.57
C PHE A 161 -13.66 10.04 2.04
N LYS A 162 -13.48 11.10 1.24
CA LYS A 162 -13.43 10.99 -0.23
C LYS A 162 -12.29 10.09 -0.72
N LYS A 163 -11.13 10.11 -0.05
CA LYS A 163 -10.02 9.19 -0.35
C LYS A 163 -10.42 7.74 -0.11
N MET A 164 -11.08 7.44 1.02
CA MET A 164 -11.59 6.10 1.30
C MET A 164 -12.54 5.61 0.21
N GLU A 165 -13.46 6.46 -0.26
CA GLU A 165 -14.39 6.11 -1.35
C GLU A 165 -13.69 5.84 -2.67
N SER A 166 -12.71 6.68 -3.03
CA SER A 166 -11.90 6.49 -4.24
C SER A 166 -11.20 5.14 -4.25
N TYR A 167 -10.58 4.73 -3.12
CA TYR A 167 -9.87 3.46 -3.04
C TYR A 167 -10.82 2.25 -2.94
N SER A 168 -11.91 2.36 -2.18
CA SER A 168 -12.90 1.28 -2.02
C SER A 168 -13.75 1.05 -3.27
N GLY A 169 -13.93 2.08 -4.10
CA GLY A 169 -14.86 2.09 -5.22
C GLY A 169 -16.33 2.11 -4.80
N LYS A 170 -16.62 2.43 -3.53
CA LYS A 170 -17.98 2.46 -2.96
C LYS A 170 -18.21 3.78 -2.23
N TYR A 171 -19.31 4.43 -2.60
CA TYR A 171 -19.82 5.62 -1.91
C TYR A 171 -20.63 5.19 -0.68
N ASP A 172 -20.32 5.73 0.50
CA ASP A 172 -21.04 5.43 1.74
C ASP A 172 -21.97 6.61 2.08
N SER A 173 -23.18 6.56 1.52
CA SER A 173 -24.19 7.62 1.69
C SER A 173 -24.58 7.86 3.14
N ASP A 174 -24.59 6.81 3.94
CA ASP A 174 -25.02 6.88 5.34
C ASP A 174 -23.96 7.57 6.19
N LEU A 175 -22.68 7.22 5.98
CA LEU A 175 -21.58 7.91 6.64
C LEU A 175 -21.50 9.37 6.18
N TYR A 176 -21.67 9.65 4.89
CA TYR A 176 -21.70 11.03 4.39
C TYR A 176 -22.82 11.86 5.03
N GLY A 177 -24.03 11.30 5.14
CA GLY A 177 -25.16 11.96 5.82
C GLY A 177 -24.81 12.31 7.26
N LYS A 178 -24.26 11.35 8.03
CA LYS A 178 -23.81 11.58 9.42
C LYS A 178 -22.74 12.67 9.53
N LEU A 179 -21.81 12.73 8.59
CA LEU A 179 -20.80 13.79 8.55
C LEU A 179 -21.46 15.15 8.31
N MET A 180 -22.41 15.24 7.38
CA MET A 180 -23.11 16.50 7.12
C MET A 180 -23.97 16.96 8.30
N ASP A 181 -24.66 16.05 8.96
CA ASP A 181 -25.42 16.36 10.18
C ASP A 181 -24.49 16.89 11.29
N MET A 182 -23.31 16.30 11.45
CA MET A 182 -22.29 16.77 12.38
C MET A 182 -21.79 18.18 12.03
N LYS A 183 -21.59 18.49 10.73
CA LYS A 183 -21.21 19.85 10.30
C LYS A 183 -22.26 20.87 10.71
N GLU A 184 -23.53 20.54 10.54
CA GLU A 184 -24.63 21.43 10.92
C GLU A 184 -24.76 21.57 12.45
N ASP A 185 -24.55 20.50 13.22
CA ASP A 185 -24.52 20.56 14.69
C ASP A 185 -23.40 21.49 15.20
N ILE A 186 -22.19 21.39 14.63
CA ILE A 186 -21.08 22.30 14.96
C ILE A 186 -21.47 23.76 14.71
N LYS A 187 -22.05 24.06 13.54
CA LYS A 187 -22.48 25.43 13.20
C LYS A 187 -23.54 25.94 14.17
N LEU A 188 -24.53 25.11 14.52
CA LEU A 188 -25.60 25.49 15.44
C LEU A 188 -25.05 25.78 16.84
N LYS A 189 -24.13 24.95 17.34
CA LYS A 189 -23.48 25.17 18.64
C LYS A 189 -22.62 26.44 18.64
N MET A 190 -21.85 26.67 17.57
CA MET A 190 -21.09 27.91 17.38
C MET A 190 -21.96 29.17 17.43
N LEU A 191 -23.11 29.16 16.73
CA LEU A 191 -24.05 30.29 16.73
C LEU A 191 -24.65 30.54 18.12
N LYS A 192 -24.98 29.48 18.86
CA LYS A 192 -25.48 29.60 20.24
C LYS A 192 -24.42 30.23 21.15
N ASP A 193 -23.18 29.77 21.09
CA ASP A 193 -22.08 30.32 21.90
C ASP A 193 -21.82 31.79 21.60
N GLN A 194 -21.88 32.19 20.33
CA GLN A 194 -21.77 33.59 19.91
C GLN A 194 -22.92 34.43 20.48
N ALA A 195 -24.16 33.97 20.34
CA ALA A 195 -25.34 34.68 20.85
C ALA A 195 -25.30 34.87 22.38
N TYR A 196 -24.96 33.83 23.15
CA TYR A 196 -24.85 33.93 24.61
C TYR A 196 -23.71 34.86 25.05
N SER A 197 -22.58 34.88 24.34
CA SER A 197 -21.48 35.81 24.59
C SER A 197 -21.90 37.27 24.37
N GLU A 198 -22.69 37.54 23.34
CA GLU A 198 -23.23 38.87 23.05
C GLU A 198 -24.25 39.34 24.10
N GLU A 199 -25.18 38.47 24.51
CA GLU A 199 -26.14 38.77 25.57
C GLU A 199 -25.45 39.04 26.92
N ALA A 200 -24.42 38.27 27.26
CA ALA A 200 -23.64 38.48 28.48
C ALA A 200 -22.91 39.84 28.46
N LYS A 201 -22.36 40.24 27.30
CA LYS A 201 -21.75 41.57 27.12
C LYS A 201 -22.79 42.68 27.25
N TYR A 202 -23.95 42.54 26.60
CA TYR A 202 -25.02 43.53 26.63
C TYR A 202 -25.56 43.77 28.04
N THR A 203 -25.75 42.68 28.81
CA THR A 203 -26.22 42.73 30.20
C THR A 203 -25.21 43.42 31.13
N ARG A 204 -23.90 43.18 30.95
CA ARG A 204 -22.83 43.87 31.70
C ARG A 204 -22.79 45.36 31.38
N VAL A 205 -22.98 45.75 30.13
CA VAL A 205 -23.03 47.16 29.72
C VAL A 205 -24.25 47.88 30.29
N LYS A 206 -25.44 47.25 30.28
CA LYS A 206 -26.64 47.81 30.93
C LYS A 206 -26.46 48.01 32.44
N LYS A 207 -25.84 47.04 33.14
CA LYS A 207 -25.54 47.19 34.58
C LYS A 207 -24.57 48.33 34.87
N LYS A 208 -23.57 48.58 34.00
CA LYS A 208 -22.63 49.72 34.16
C LYS A 208 -23.25 51.09 33.87
N LYS A 209 -24.32 51.18 33.07
CA LYS A 209 -25.00 52.44 32.75
C LYS A 209 -26.10 52.84 33.75
N ASN A 210 -26.48 51.93 34.63
CA ASN A 210 -27.49 52.15 35.68
C ASN A 210 -26.85 52.35 37.07
N VAL A 211 -25.58 52.77 37.11
CA VAL A 211 -24.86 53.23 38.32
C VAL A 211 -24.46 54.69 38.08
#